data_AF-A0A537KU42-F1
#
_entry.id   AF-A0A537KU42-F1
#
_cell.length_a   1.000
_cell.length_b   1.000
_cell.length_c   1.000
_cell.angle_alpha   90.00
_cell.angle_beta   90.00
_cell.angle_gamma   90.00
#
_symmetry.space_group_name_H-M   'P 1'
#
loop_
_entity.id
_entity.type
_entity.pdbx_description
1 polymer ?
#
loop_
_entity_poly.entity_id
_entity_poly.type
_entity_poly.pdbx_seq_one_letter_code
_entity_poly.pdbx_strand_id
1 'polypeptide(L)'
;MKTVLAAISVMVLMTVAFAGAPQHAVRAGNGAPSGPHYNLNIIGVPKDKSADMTGDNGHRIFVDLGSKSGAAVTTRIMLSQSFDGTFEVLDANGTDGEASFKLPAPGTYTVWARALGKPGGSATMTTCATDPLDPTAVICSLENEVFVRGTGKSQFKNVTDALTTIVLAPGSDVALACGSTQVSLFDPCLTGFLWQYDNNGLKLLQVRFYY
;
A
#
# COMPACT_ATOMS: atom_id res chain seq x y z
N MET A 1 -78.21 -0.85 31.88
CA MET A 1 -77.84 0.44 31.26
C MET A 1 -76.51 0.90 31.82
N LYS A 2 -75.65 1.49 30.95
CA LYS A 2 -74.35 2.14 31.21
C LYS A 2 -73.12 1.21 31.08
N THR A 3 -72.59 1.09 29.85
CA THR A 3 -71.40 1.77 29.25
C THR A 3 -70.11 1.01 29.51
N VAL A 4 -69.65 0.20 28.54
CA VAL A 4 -68.58 0.50 27.53
C VAL A 4 -67.20 0.62 28.16
N LEU A 5 -66.27 -0.24 27.71
CA LEU A 5 -64.91 0.13 27.25
C LEU A 5 -64.26 -1.10 26.60
N ALA A 6 -64.19 -1.09 25.27
CA ALA A 6 -63.43 -2.06 24.48
C ALA A 6 -61.94 -1.67 24.55
N ALA A 7 -61.11 -2.55 25.10
CA ALA A 7 -59.67 -2.36 25.13
C ALA A 7 -59.07 -2.83 23.80
N ILE A 8 -58.72 -1.88 22.93
CA ILE A 8 -57.93 -2.12 21.73
C ILE A 8 -56.47 -2.28 22.19
N SER A 9 -55.97 -3.53 22.24
CA SER A 9 -54.54 -3.79 22.42
C SER A 9 -53.81 -3.52 21.11
N VAL A 10 -53.12 -2.39 21.05
CA VAL A 10 -52.18 -2.05 19.97
C VAL A 10 -50.94 -2.93 20.14
N MET A 11 -50.75 -3.88 19.23
CA MET A 11 -49.56 -4.72 19.16
C MET A 11 -48.41 -3.91 18.54
N VAL A 12 -47.58 -3.31 19.38
CA VAL A 12 -46.37 -2.58 18.95
C VAL A 12 -45.33 -3.61 18.50
N LEU A 13 -45.10 -3.69 17.19
CA LEU A 13 -44.01 -4.45 16.59
C LEU A 13 -42.69 -3.68 16.85
N MET A 14 -41.96 -4.02 17.91
CA MET A 14 -40.60 -3.50 18.11
C MET A 14 -39.66 -4.15 17.08
N THR A 15 -39.30 -3.39 16.06
CA THR A 15 -38.17 -3.73 15.19
C THR A 15 -36.88 -3.59 15.99
N VAL A 16 -36.29 -4.72 16.36
CA VAL A 16 -34.93 -4.75 16.92
C VAL A 16 -33.97 -4.41 15.79
N ALA A 17 -33.51 -3.15 15.75
CA ALA A 17 -32.39 -2.78 14.91
C ALA A 17 -31.15 -3.47 15.48
N PHE A 18 -30.67 -4.53 14.81
CA PHE A 18 -29.34 -5.07 15.06
C PHE A 18 -28.32 -4.00 14.62
N ALA A 19 -27.88 -3.18 15.57
CA ALA A 19 -26.66 -2.41 15.40
C ALA A 19 -25.53 -3.42 15.20
N GLY A 20 -25.02 -3.54 13.98
CA GLY A 20 -23.88 -4.38 13.67
C GLY A 20 -22.71 -3.96 14.55
N ALA A 21 -22.33 -4.82 15.49
CA ALA A 21 -21.06 -4.66 16.19
C ALA A 21 -19.93 -4.60 15.16
N PRO A 22 -18.88 -3.78 15.36
CA PRO A 22 -17.73 -3.78 14.48
C PRO A 22 -17.20 -5.21 14.39
N GLN A 23 -17.17 -5.78 13.18
CA GLN A 23 -16.59 -7.08 12.96
C GLN A 23 -15.10 -6.97 13.32
N HIS A 24 -14.71 -7.47 14.48
CA HIS A 24 -13.31 -7.68 14.80
C HIS A 24 -12.77 -8.65 13.74
N ALA A 25 -12.05 -8.12 12.76
CA ALA A 25 -11.40 -8.91 11.73
C ALA A 25 -10.55 -9.97 12.45
N VAL A 26 -10.95 -11.25 12.31
CA VAL A 26 -10.18 -12.36 12.84
C VAL A 26 -8.81 -12.30 12.17
N ARG A 27 -7.77 -11.97 12.94
CA ARG A 27 -6.41 -11.94 12.41
C ARG A 27 -5.98 -13.37 12.14
N ALA A 28 -5.54 -13.64 10.92
CA ALA A 28 -4.91 -14.91 10.60
C ALA A 28 -3.66 -15.10 11.47
N GLY A 29 -3.20 -16.35 11.64
CA GLY A 29 -2.05 -16.64 12.51
C GLY A 29 -0.72 -15.96 12.10
N ASN A 30 -0.69 -15.31 10.93
CA ASN A 30 0.41 -14.49 10.42
C ASN A 30 0.18 -12.97 10.62
N GLY A 31 -0.79 -12.57 11.44
CA GLY A 31 -1.05 -11.17 11.80
C GLY A 31 -1.85 -10.39 10.76
N ALA A 32 -2.16 -11.00 9.61
CA ALA A 32 -2.90 -10.35 8.53
C ALA A 32 -4.40 -10.29 8.84
N PRO A 33 -5.13 -9.29 8.31
CA PRO A 33 -6.58 -9.34 8.23
C PRO A 33 -7.07 -10.57 7.46
N SER A 34 -8.32 -10.94 7.70
CA SER A 34 -9.05 -11.92 6.89
C SER A 34 -9.97 -11.18 5.92
N GLY A 35 -10.18 -11.74 4.73
CA GLY A 35 -11.07 -11.16 3.71
C GLY A 35 -10.46 -11.13 2.31
N PRO A 36 -11.22 -10.65 1.31
CA PRO A 36 -10.72 -10.37 -0.03
C PRO A 36 -9.49 -9.46 0.02
N HIS A 37 -8.50 -9.76 -0.81
CA HIS A 37 -7.32 -8.93 -0.93
C HIS A 37 -6.58 -9.18 -2.24
N TYR A 38 -5.90 -8.14 -2.73
CA TYR A 38 -4.86 -8.28 -3.75
C TYR A 38 -3.53 -8.57 -3.07
N ASN A 39 -2.72 -9.45 -3.65
CA ASN A 39 -1.38 -9.77 -3.14
C ASN A 39 -0.33 -9.34 -4.16
N LEU A 40 0.57 -8.44 -3.79
CA LEU A 40 1.75 -8.08 -4.56
C LEU A 40 3.00 -8.68 -3.89
N ASN A 41 3.85 -9.33 -4.68
CA ASN A 41 5.15 -9.82 -4.23
C ASN A 41 6.28 -9.01 -4.88
N ILE A 42 7.10 -8.30 -4.10
CA ILE A 42 8.32 -7.66 -4.58
C ILE A 42 9.49 -8.60 -4.28
N ILE A 43 10.11 -9.15 -5.32
CA ILE A 43 11.05 -10.27 -5.25
C ILE A 43 12.45 -9.81 -5.62
N GLY A 44 13.36 -9.84 -4.65
CA GLY A 44 14.77 -9.54 -4.87
C GLY A 44 15.47 -10.67 -5.62
N VAL A 45 16.03 -10.37 -6.80
CA VAL A 45 16.74 -11.34 -7.65
C VAL A 45 18.23 -10.98 -7.79
N PRO A 46 19.13 -11.98 -7.84
CA PRO A 46 20.58 -11.72 -7.96
C PRO A 46 21.04 -11.47 -9.41
N LYS A 47 20.14 -11.67 -10.39
CA LYS A 47 20.40 -11.48 -11.81
C LYS A 47 19.23 -10.73 -12.40
N ASP A 48 19.56 -9.74 -13.22
CA ASP A 48 18.63 -8.90 -13.95
C ASP A 48 17.71 -9.77 -14.83
N LYS A 49 16.52 -9.23 -15.06
CA LYS A 49 15.59 -9.77 -16.06
C LYS A 49 15.87 -9.07 -17.39
N SER A 50 15.83 -9.83 -18.46
CA SER A 50 15.99 -9.34 -19.84
C SER A 50 14.75 -9.59 -20.70
N ALA A 51 13.73 -10.27 -20.16
CA ALA A 51 12.46 -10.45 -20.83
C ALA A 51 11.63 -9.16 -20.69
N ASP A 52 10.89 -8.79 -21.73
CA ASP A 52 9.86 -7.77 -21.61
C ASP A 52 8.74 -8.28 -20.69
N MET A 53 8.41 -7.48 -19.68
CA MET A 53 7.41 -7.78 -18.66
C MET A 53 6.31 -6.72 -18.60
N THR A 54 6.19 -5.89 -19.64
CA THR A 54 5.11 -4.92 -19.79
C THR A 54 3.76 -5.65 -19.91
N GLY A 55 2.81 -5.28 -19.07
CA GLY A 55 1.49 -5.92 -18.96
C GLY A 55 1.51 -7.28 -18.22
N ASP A 56 2.63 -7.69 -17.61
CA ASP A 56 2.68 -8.92 -16.80
C ASP A 56 2.03 -8.69 -15.43
N ASN A 57 0.69 -8.80 -15.37
CA ASN A 57 -0.07 -8.78 -14.11
C ASN A 57 0.07 -10.11 -13.34
N GLY A 58 1.30 -10.62 -13.22
CA GLY A 58 1.64 -11.83 -12.48
C GLY A 58 1.69 -11.64 -10.96
N HIS A 59 1.17 -10.51 -10.45
CA HIS A 59 1.12 -10.16 -9.02
C HIS A 59 2.52 -10.10 -8.37
N ARG A 60 3.55 -9.81 -9.17
CA ARG A 60 4.95 -9.81 -8.75
C ARG A 60 5.73 -8.72 -9.48
N ILE A 61 6.70 -8.13 -8.79
CA ILE A 61 7.72 -7.25 -9.36
C ILE A 61 9.07 -7.84 -8.98
N PHE A 62 9.98 -7.97 -9.94
CA PHE A 62 11.37 -8.36 -9.70
C PHE A 62 12.22 -7.11 -9.52
N VAL A 63 13.09 -7.11 -8.51
CA VAL A 63 13.98 -5.99 -8.21
C VAL A 63 15.37 -6.51 -7.96
N ASP A 64 16.37 -5.66 -8.16
CA ASP A 64 17.76 -6.01 -7.83
C ASP A 64 17.91 -6.31 -6.33
N LEU A 65 18.87 -7.16 -5.99
CA LEU A 65 19.04 -7.71 -4.64
C LEU A 65 20.33 -7.25 -3.99
N GLY A 66 20.23 -6.39 -2.98
CA GLY A 66 21.35 -6.02 -2.12
C GLY A 66 22.21 -4.91 -2.74
N SER A 67 23.36 -5.29 -3.28
CA SER A 67 24.26 -4.34 -3.92
C SER A 67 24.72 -4.85 -5.27
N LYS A 68 24.92 -3.94 -6.21
CA LYS A 68 25.39 -4.23 -7.57
C LYS A 68 26.60 -3.36 -7.85
N SER A 69 27.73 -3.99 -8.19
CA SER A 69 29.02 -3.30 -8.35
C SER A 69 29.42 -2.44 -7.15
N GLY A 70 29.01 -2.83 -5.93
CA GLY A 70 29.29 -2.11 -4.69
C GLY A 70 28.34 -0.94 -4.36
N ALA A 71 27.37 -0.63 -5.22
CA ALA A 71 26.34 0.36 -4.97
C ALA A 71 25.05 -0.27 -4.43
N ALA A 72 24.34 0.44 -3.56
CA ALA A 72 22.99 0.06 -3.15
C ALA A 72 22.06 0.04 -4.38
N VAL A 73 21.07 -0.86 -4.36
CA VAL A 73 20.12 -0.98 -5.48
C VAL A 73 18.78 -0.40 -5.08
N THR A 74 18.31 0.54 -5.90
CA THR A 74 17.05 1.25 -5.74
C THR A 74 16.21 1.02 -6.98
N THR A 75 14.96 0.59 -6.80
CA THR A 75 13.97 0.50 -7.87
C THR A 75 12.91 1.58 -7.65
N ARG A 76 12.54 2.29 -8.71
CA ARG A 76 11.38 3.19 -8.70
C ARG A 76 10.15 2.42 -9.20
N ILE A 77 9.22 2.13 -8.31
CA ILE A 77 7.95 1.51 -8.66
C ILE A 77 6.96 2.64 -8.94
N MET A 78 6.75 2.97 -10.21
CA MET A 78 5.85 4.01 -10.68
C MET A 78 4.40 3.64 -10.38
N LEU A 79 3.63 4.59 -9.84
CA LEU A 79 2.26 4.38 -9.41
C LEU A 79 1.29 5.12 -10.33
N SER A 80 0.27 4.39 -10.79
CA SER A 80 -0.84 4.96 -11.55
C SER A 80 -2.16 4.68 -10.85
N GLN A 81 -3.08 5.65 -10.93
CA GLN A 81 -4.38 5.52 -10.31
C GLN A 81 -5.28 4.60 -11.16
N SER A 82 -5.92 3.64 -10.50
CA SER A 82 -7.12 2.97 -11.00
C SER A 82 -8.38 3.74 -10.58
N PHE A 83 -9.29 3.91 -11.53
CA PHE A 83 -10.62 4.50 -11.29
C PHE A 83 -11.74 3.45 -11.17
N ASP A 84 -11.44 2.18 -11.47
CA ASP A 84 -12.36 1.05 -11.41
C ASP A 84 -12.14 0.14 -10.18
N GLY A 85 -11.23 0.52 -9.28
CA GLY A 85 -10.94 -0.23 -8.06
C GLY A 85 -9.96 -1.41 -8.24
N THR A 86 -9.33 -1.52 -9.42
CA THR A 86 -8.42 -2.62 -9.75
C THR A 86 -6.99 -2.39 -9.26
N PHE A 87 -6.30 -3.50 -9.00
CA PHE A 87 -4.87 -3.55 -8.72
C PHE A 87 -4.18 -4.36 -9.82
N GLU A 88 -3.08 -3.84 -10.37
CA GLU A 88 -2.43 -4.46 -11.52
C GLU A 88 -0.94 -4.15 -11.55
N VAL A 89 -0.10 -5.17 -11.73
CA VAL A 89 1.29 -4.94 -12.13
C VAL A 89 1.31 -4.64 -13.62
N LEU A 90 1.74 -3.42 -13.96
CA LEU A 90 1.85 -2.94 -15.33
C LEU A 90 3.22 -3.22 -15.93
N ASP A 91 4.24 -3.27 -15.08
CA ASP A 91 5.58 -3.70 -15.46
C ASP A 91 6.23 -4.37 -14.25
N ALA A 92 6.62 -5.62 -14.43
CA ALA A 92 7.20 -6.45 -13.39
C ALA A 92 8.74 -6.40 -13.37
N ASN A 93 9.41 -5.71 -14.30
CA ASN A 93 10.87 -5.70 -14.38
C ASN A 93 11.53 -4.49 -13.68
N GLY A 94 11.51 -4.46 -12.36
CA GLY A 94 12.28 -3.47 -11.58
C GLY A 94 13.80 -3.60 -11.59
N THR A 95 14.39 -4.54 -12.34
CA THR A 95 15.86 -4.77 -12.35
C THR A 95 16.62 -3.86 -13.31
N ASP A 96 15.90 -3.14 -14.17
CA ASP A 96 16.43 -2.07 -15.03
C ASP A 96 16.31 -0.67 -14.38
N GLY A 97 15.75 -0.61 -13.16
CA GLY A 97 15.62 0.59 -12.34
C GLY A 97 14.18 1.08 -12.18
N GLU A 98 13.24 0.65 -13.03
CA GLU A 98 11.84 1.04 -12.97
C GLU A 98 10.91 -0.18 -12.99
N ALA A 99 9.79 -0.11 -12.27
CA ALA A 99 8.67 -1.01 -12.42
C ALA A 99 7.38 -0.19 -12.37
N SER A 100 6.23 -0.78 -12.67
CA SER A 100 4.96 -0.04 -12.65
C SER A 100 3.83 -0.83 -11.99
N PHE A 101 3.08 -0.16 -11.13
CA PHE A 101 1.93 -0.71 -10.42
C PHE A 101 0.73 0.25 -10.49
N LYS A 102 -0.45 -0.30 -10.76
CA LYS A 102 -1.72 0.42 -10.78
C LYS A 102 -2.52 0.03 -9.55
N LEU A 103 -3.09 1.02 -8.86
CA LEU A 103 -3.87 0.83 -7.65
C LEU A 103 -4.92 1.95 -7.48
N PRO A 104 -6.03 1.71 -6.76
CA PRO A 104 -7.04 2.73 -6.51
C PRO A 104 -6.49 3.87 -5.66
N ALA A 105 -7.18 5.01 -5.66
CA ALA A 105 -6.94 6.05 -4.68
C ALA A 105 -7.08 5.51 -3.25
N PRO A 106 -6.20 5.91 -2.31
CA PRO A 106 -6.31 5.51 -0.92
C PRO A 106 -7.68 5.84 -0.32
N GLY A 107 -8.08 5.07 0.70
CA GLY A 107 -9.34 5.26 1.44
C GLY A 107 -10.36 4.13 1.27
N THR A 108 -10.22 3.29 0.25
CA THR A 108 -11.07 2.09 0.04
C THR A 108 -10.38 0.77 0.40
N TYR A 109 -9.10 0.81 0.78
CA TYR A 109 -8.33 -0.36 1.16
C TYR A 109 -7.36 -0.06 2.31
N THR A 110 -6.89 -1.13 2.95
CA THR A 110 -5.76 -1.07 3.88
C THR A 110 -4.58 -1.89 3.34
N VAL A 111 -3.36 -1.43 3.61
CA VAL A 111 -2.12 -2.06 3.15
C VAL A 111 -1.43 -2.76 4.31
N TRP A 112 -1.12 -4.03 4.11
CA TRP A 112 -0.43 -4.86 5.08
C TRP A 112 0.76 -5.53 4.43
N ALA A 113 1.94 -5.41 5.04
CA ALA A 113 3.16 -5.95 4.44
C ALA A 113 3.99 -6.75 5.44
N ARG A 114 4.80 -7.67 4.90
CA ARG A 114 5.79 -8.44 5.67
C ARG A 114 6.99 -8.89 4.85
N ALA A 115 8.14 -8.96 5.51
CA ALA A 115 9.37 -9.50 4.95
C ALA A 115 9.41 -11.04 5.01
N LEU A 116 9.71 -11.70 3.89
CA LEU A 116 9.78 -13.15 3.71
C LEU A 116 11.12 -13.61 3.10
N GLY A 117 11.30 -14.93 3.03
CA GLY A 117 12.48 -15.57 2.46
C GLY A 117 13.62 -15.76 3.47
N LYS A 118 14.86 -15.81 2.96
CA LYS A 118 16.06 -16.03 3.78
C LYS A 118 16.29 -14.83 4.73
N PRO A 119 16.50 -15.06 6.04
CA PRO A 119 16.86 -14.01 6.99
C PRO A 119 18.13 -13.23 6.66
N GLY A 120 18.21 -12.00 7.19
CA GLY A 120 19.37 -11.11 7.10
C GLY A 120 19.27 -9.99 6.07
N GLY A 121 18.19 -9.95 5.29
CA GLY A 121 17.91 -8.86 4.34
C GLY A 121 16.94 -7.83 4.90
N SER A 122 17.00 -6.62 4.37
CA SER A 122 16.01 -5.58 4.62
C SER A 122 15.68 -4.80 3.36
N ALA A 123 14.57 -4.08 3.36
CA ALA A 123 14.26 -3.09 2.35
C ALA A 123 13.57 -1.89 2.97
N THR A 124 13.77 -0.72 2.39
CA THR A 124 13.07 0.51 2.75
C THR A 124 12.17 0.90 1.59
N MET A 125 10.93 1.28 1.90
CA MET A 125 10.00 1.81 0.90
C MET A 125 9.56 3.21 1.31
N THR A 126 9.76 4.17 0.41
CA THR A 126 9.43 5.58 0.61
C THR A 126 8.46 6.02 -0.48
N THR A 127 7.37 6.66 -0.08
CA THR A 127 6.42 7.25 -1.05
C THR A 127 6.96 8.58 -1.55
N CYS A 128 7.02 8.76 -2.87
CA CYS A 128 7.52 9.96 -3.51
C CYS A 128 6.59 10.42 -4.65
N ALA A 129 6.78 11.64 -5.11
CA ALA A 129 6.10 12.23 -6.25
C ALA A 129 7.02 13.23 -6.97
N THR A 130 6.66 13.61 -8.18
CA THR A 130 7.31 14.69 -8.92
C THR A 130 6.94 16.04 -8.32
N ASP A 131 7.92 16.94 -8.22
CA ASP A 131 7.70 18.32 -7.79
C ASP A 131 6.82 19.06 -8.81
N PRO A 132 5.68 19.65 -8.40
CA PRO A 132 4.82 20.40 -9.31
C PRO A 132 5.49 21.67 -9.87
N LEU A 133 6.53 22.17 -9.21
CA LEU A 133 7.28 23.37 -9.59
C LEU A 133 8.55 23.04 -10.41
N ASP A 134 9.06 21.81 -10.30
CA ASP A 134 10.20 21.30 -11.07
C ASP A 134 9.95 19.83 -11.50
N PRO A 135 9.50 19.58 -12.74
CA PRO A 135 9.16 18.23 -13.18
C PRO A 135 10.36 17.26 -13.24
N THR A 136 11.59 17.75 -13.04
CA THR A 136 12.81 16.94 -12.98
C THR A 136 13.18 16.53 -11.54
N ALA A 137 12.56 17.17 -10.54
CA ALA A 137 12.79 16.89 -9.14
C ALA A 137 11.78 15.87 -8.61
N VAL A 138 12.27 14.96 -7.75
CA VAL A 138 11.45 14.01 -7.00
C VAL A 138 11.45 14.43 -5.54
N ILE A 139 10.26 14.58 -4.97
CA ILE A 139 10.04 14.83 -3.56
C ILE A 139 9.64 13.52 -2.92
N CYS A 140 10.43 13.08 -1.95
CA CYS A 140 10.11 11.91 -1.15
C CYS A 140 9.58 12.31 0.21
N SER A 141 8.66 11.49 0.73
CA SER A 141 8.13 11.60 2.08
C SER A 141 9.26 11.65 3.12
N LEU A 142 9.07 12.46 4.15
CA LEU A 142 9.93 12.47 5.34
C LEU A 142 9.85 11.16 6.12
N GLU A 143 8.79 10.40 5.90
CA GLU A 143 8.58 9.08 6.50
C GLU A 143 8.78 7.98 5.46
N ASN A 144 9.28 6.84 5.93
CA ASN A 144 9.45 5.63 5.14
C ASN A 144 9.12 4.40 5.99
N GLU A 145 8.87 3.28 5.31
CA GLU A 145 8.65 2.01 5.96
C GLU A 145 9.84 1.07 5.77
N VAL A 146 10.33 0.52 6.87
CA VAL A 146 11.47 -0.40 6.88
C VAL A 146 10.98 -1.82 7.13
N PHE A 147 11.37 -2.72 6.22
CA PHE A 147 11.03 -4.13 6.24
C PHE A 147 12.27 -4.96 6.50
N VAL A 148 12.39 -5.52 7.70
CA VAL A 148 13.52 -6.37 8.09
C VAL A 148 13.11 -7.84 8.13
N ARG A 149 13.86 -8.71 7.45
CA ARG A 149 13.70 -10.15 7.56
C ARG A 149 14.55 -10.71 8.69
N GLY A 150 13.95 -10.82 9.87
CA GLY A 150 14.49 -11.56 11.01
C GLY A 150 14.39 -13.08 10.87
N THR A 151 14.82 -13.80 11.91
CA THR A 151 14.62 -15.25 12.03
C THR A 151 13.20 -15.58 12.48
N GLY A 152 12.77 -16.83 12.28
CA GLY A 152 11.46 -17.29 12.74
C GLY A 152 10.28 -16.84 11.89
N LYS A 153 9.11 -16.74 12.54
CA LYS A 153 7.82 -16.47 11.88
C LYS A 153 7.66 -14.99 11.59
N SER A 154 7.47 -14.65 10.32
CA SER A 154 7.17 -13.28 9.90
C SER A 154 5.67 -12.98 9.93
N GLN A 155 5.35 -11.82 10.47
CA GLN A 155 4.01 -11.29 10.68
C GLN A 155 3.76 -10.10 9.77
N PHE A 156 2.52 -9.95 9.32
CA PHE A 156 2.06 -8.73 8.68
C PHE A 156 1.94 -7.59 9.69
N LYS A 157 2.34 -6.40 9.27
CA LYS A 157 2.04 -5.14 9.93
C LYS A 157 1.21 -4.25 9.01
N ASN A 158 0.38 -3.40 9.60
CA ASN A 158 -0.33 -2.37 8.85
C ASN A 158 0.68 -1.29 8.46
N VAL A 159 0.74 -0.98 7.17
CA VAL A 159 1.65 0.01 6.56
C VAL A 159 0.88 0.97 5.66
N THR A 160 -0.44 1.08 5.86
CA THR A 160 -1.34 1.87 5.02
C THR A 160 -0.79 3.28 4.86
N ASP A 161 -0.68 4.02 5.96
CA ASP A 161 -0.29 5.43 5.93
C ASP A 161 1.09 5.63 5.26
N ALA A 162 2.07 4.80 5.60
CA ALA A 162 3.43 4.90 5.05
C ALA A 162 3.49 4.68 3.53
N LEU A 163 2.61 3.82 2.98
CA LEU A 163 2.60 3.48 1.56
C LEU A 163 1.54 4.25 0.75
N THR A 164 0.66 5.00 1.41
CA THR A 164 -0.40 5.76 0.75
C THR A 164 -0.31 7.26 0.97
N THR A 165 0.68 7.75 1.71
CA THR A 165 0.81 9.15 2.10
C THR A 165 2.24 9.65 1.87
N ILE A 166 2.36 10.91 1.45
CA ILE A 166 3.59 11.68 1.42
C ILE A 166 3.55 12.69 2.56
N VAL A 167 4.49 12.60 3.48
CA VAL A 167 4.69 13.58 4.55
C VAL A 167 5.70 14.62 4.10
N LEU A 168 5.25 15.87 3.96
CA LEU A 168 6.05 17.01 3.52
C LEU A 168 6.58 17.80 4.72
N ALA A 169 7.74 18.46 4.53
CA ALA A 169 8.29 19.33 5.55
C ALA A 169 7.39 20.55 5.81
N PRO A 170 7.07 20.88 7.07
CA PRO A 170 6.30 22.07 7.39
C PRO A 170 6.93 23.34 6.82
N GLY A 171 6.14 24.12 6.07
CA GLY A 171 6.59 25.37 5.47
C GLY A 171 7.42 25.23 4.20
N SER A 172 7.59 24.02 3.64
CA SER A 172 8.16 23.88 2.29
C SER A 172 7.22 24.46 1.23
N ASP A 173 7.79 24.92 0.10
CA ASP A 173 7.01 25.48 -1.02
C ASP A 173 5.91 24.50 -1.49
N VAL A 174 6.22 23.21 -1.49
CA VAL A 174 5.30 22.14 -1.88
C VAL A 174 4.18 21.96 -0.83
N ALA A 175 4.50 21.98 0.46
CA ALA A 175 3.48 21.87 1.51
C ALA A 175 2.53 23.08 1.49
N LEU A 176 3.06 24.27 1.21
CA LEU A 176 2.27 25.49 1.02
C LEU A 176 1.39 25.39 -0.23
N ALA A 177 1.92 24.87 -1.35
CA ALA A 177 1.16 24.66 -2.58
C ALA A 177 0.05 23.62 -2.44
N CYS A 178 0.30 22.52 -1.73
CA CYS A 178 -0.69 21.49 -1.42
C CYS A 178 -1.65 21.90 -0.28
N GLY A 179 -1.35 22.94 0.48
CA GLY A 179 -2.14 23.37 1.64
C GLY A 179 -2.13 22.36 2.81
N SER A 180 -1.24 21.37 2.78
CA SER A 180 -1.14 20.28 3.77
C SER A 180 0.30 19.74 3.83
N THR A 181 0.70 19.27 5.01
CA THR A 181 1.95 18.51 5.20
C THR A 181 1.77 17.01 5.04
N GLN A 182 0.54 16.54 4.83
CA GLN A 182 0.21 15.15 4.53
C GLN A 182 -0.62 15.11 3.26
N VAL A 183 -0.08 14.48 2.24
CA VAL A 183 -0.68 14.41 0.90
C VAL A 183 -0.90 12.96 0.56
N SER A 184 -2.14 12.59 0.23
CA SER A 184 -2.46 11.22 -0.20
C SER A 184 -1.84 10.94 -1.57
N LEU A 185 -1.53 9.68 -1.85
CA LEU A 185 -1.30 9.25 -3.23
C LEU A 185 -2.46 9.69 -4.12
N PHE A 186 -2.11 10.19 -5.31
CA PHE A 186 -3.03 10.71 -6.33
C PHE A 186 -3.81 11.96 -5.94
N ASP A 187 -3.38 12.68 -4.90
CA ASP A 187 -3.84 14.04 -4.68
C ASP A 187 -3.43 14.93 -5.87
N PRO A 188 -4.34 15.72 -6.45
CA PRO A 188 -4.05 16.53 -7.63
C PRO A 188 -3.00 17.64 -7.40
N CYS A 189 -2.62 17.94 -6.15
CA CYS A 189 -1.54 18.90 -5.88
C CYS A 189 -0.14 18.37 -6.27
N LEU A 190 0.02 17.05 -6.45
CA LEU A 190 1.25 16.40 -6.89
C LEU A 190 1.00 15.52 -8.12
N THR A 191 2.07 15.15 -8.83
CA THR A 191 2.00 14.23 -9.99
C THR A 191 3.14 13.22 -9.94
N GLY A 192 3.16 12.22 -10.83
CA GLY A 192 4.31 11.31 -10.96
C GLY A 192 4.61 10.49 -9.69
N PHE A 193 3.57 9.96 -9.05
CA PHE A 193 3.71 9.18 -7.81
C PHE A 193 4.53 7.90 -8.02
N LEU A 194 5.36 7.55 -7.04
CA LEU A 194 6.16 6.33 -7.05
C LEU A 194 6.44 5.82 -5.62
N TRP A 195 6.70 4.53 -5.49
CA TRP A 195 7.41 3.98 -4.34
C TRP A 195 8.88 3.82 -4.69
N GLN A 196 9.75 4.52 -3.96
CA GLN A 196 11.19 4.28 -4.02
C GLN A 196 11.50 3.09 -3.12
N TYR A 197 11.99 2.01 -3.72
CA TYR A 197 12.27 0.75 -3.04
C TYR A 197 13.77 0.46 -2.99
N ASP A 198 14.36 0.65 -1.82
CA ASP A 198 15.79 0.42 -1.57
C ASP A 198 15.98 -0.99 -1.01
N ASN A 199 16.57 -1.89 -1.82
CA ASN A 199 16.66 -3.30 -1.45
C ASN A 199 18.03 -3.70 -0.87
N ASN A 200 18.12 -3.74 0.44
CA ASN A 200 19.29 -4.19 1.19
C ASN A 200 19.26 -5.72 1.43
N GLY A 201 19.10 -6.48 0.35
CA GLY A 201 19.21 -7.95 0.35
C GLY A 201 17.94 -8.70 0.79
N LEU A 202 16.79 -8.03 0.88
CA LEU A 202 15.51 -8.66 1.14
C LEU A 202 15.08 -9.53 -0.05
N LYS A 203 14.74 -10.79 0.24
CA LYS A 203 14.38 -11.77 -0.80
C LYS A 203 12.95 -11.60 -1.30
N LEU A 204 12.03 -11.29 -0.40
CA LEU A 204 10.63 -11.13 -0.72
C LEU A 204 9.99 -10.15 0.26
N LEU A 205 9.42 -9.08 -0.26
CA LEU A 205 8.40 -8.30 0.44
C LEU A 205 7.03 -8.73 -0.09
N GLN A 206 6.18 -9.22 0.80
CA GLN A 206 4.79 -9.53 0.47
C GLN A 206 3.91 -8.40 0.97
N VAL A 207 3.17 -7.77 0.05
CA VAL A 207 2.23 -6.68 0.31
C VAL A 207 0.82 -7.15 -0.02
N ARG A 208 -0.13 -6.86 0.84
CA ARG A 208 -1.55 -7.20 0.67
C ARG A 208 -2.41 -5.95 0.81
N PHE A 209 -3.33 -5.80 -0.13
CA PHE A 209 -4.30 -4.71 -0.18
C PHE A 209 -5.67 -5.30 0.10
N TYR A 210 -6.24 -4.99 1.26
CA TYR A 210 -7.55 -5.48 1.70
C TYR A 210 -8.62 -4.43 1.42
N TYR A 211 -9.68 -4.81 0.69
CA TYR A 211 -10.77 -3.95 0.22
C TYR A 211 -12.13 -4.60 0.46
#